data_AF-A0A957LP89-F1
#
_entry.id   AF-A0A957LP89-F1
#
_cell.length_a   1.000
_cell.length_b   1.000
_cell.length_c   1.000
_cell.angle_alpha   90.00
_cell.angle_beta   90.00
_cell.angle_gamma   90.00
#
_symmetry.space_group_name_H-M   'P 1'
#
loop_
_entity.id
_entity.type
_entity.pdbx_description
1 polymer ?
#
loop_
_entity_poly.entity_id
_entity_poly.type
_entity_poly.pdbx_seq_one_letter_code
_entity_poly.pdbx_strand_id
1 'polypeptide(L)' 'AEGKKICVEIIQQVREIAGVAGVHIMAYRQEELVAEIVEEAGLLPRPFRADTPHPARERHVHRPGEPAR' A
#
# COMPACT_ATOMS: atom_id res chain seq x y z
N ALA A 1 -4.19 -20.30 4.01
CA ALA A 1 -4.90 -19.89 5.24
C ALA A 1 -6.12 -19.03 4.89
N GLU A 2 -7.17 -19.06 5.70
CA GLU A 2 -8.40 -18.27 5.51
C GLU A 2 -8.13 -16.76 5.50
N GLY A 3 -7.28 -16.27 6.42
CA GLY A 3 -6.91 -14.85 6.48
C GLY A 3 -6.26 -14.30 5.21
N LYS A 4 -5.51 -15.13 4.48
CA LYS A 4 -4.93 -14.75 3.16
C LYS A 4 -6.04 -14.46 2.15
N LYS A 5 -7.02 -15.37 2.04
CA LYS A 5 -8.15 -15.22 1.10
C LYS A 5 -8.95 -13.96 1.39
N ILE A 6 -9.28 -13.76 2.67
CA ILE A 6 -10.00 -12.56 3.12
C ILE A 6 -9.20 -11.29 2.79
N CYS A 7 -7.88 -11.29 3.02
CA CYS A 7 -7.04 -10.14 2.69
C CYS A 7 -7.07 -9.82 1.17
N VAL A 8 -6.97 -10.84 0.32
CA VAL A 8 -7.04 -10.68 -1.14
C VAL A 8 -8.40 -10.13 -1.58
N GLU A 9 -9.50 -10.65 -1.05
CA GLU A 9 -10.86 -10.18 -1.34
C GLU A 9 -11.05 -8.71 -0.91
N ILE A 10 -10.55 -8.33 0.27
CA ILE A 10 -10.59 -6.95 0.74
C ILE A 10 -9.80 -6.03 -0.19
N ILE A 11 -8.59 -6.43 -0.62
CA ILE A 11 -7.77 -5.63 -1.54
C ILE A 11 -8.53 -5.40 -2.86
N GLN A 12 -9.20 -6.42 -3.39
CA GLN A 12 -9.98 -6.32 -4.62
C GLN A 12 -11.14 -5.33 -4.46
N GLN A 13 -11.90 -5.40 -3.37
CA GLN A 13 -13.00 -4.46 -3.10
C GLN A 13 -12.49 -3.03 -2.87
N VAL A 14 -11.42 -2.85 -2.10
CA VAL A 14 -10.84 -1.53 -1.79
C VAL A 14 -10.31 -0.86 -3.06
N ARG A 15 -9.82 -1.63 -4.03
CA ARG A 15 -9.34 -1.12 -5.32
C ARG A 15 -10.45 -0.52 -6.17
N GLU A 16 -11.70 -0.94 -5.99
CA GLU A 16 -12.85 -0.37 -6.71
C GLU A 16 -13.29 0.99 -6.17
N ILE A 17 -12.81 1.37 -4.98
CA ILE A 17 -13.14 2.66 -4.34
C ILE A 17 -12.39 3.79 -5.05
N ALA A 18 -13.14 4.74 -5.62
CA ALA A 18 -12.58 5.91 -6.28
C ALA A 18 -11.69 6.73 -5.33
N GLY A 19 -10.48 7.08 -5.78
CA GLY A 19 -9.50 7.85 -5.02
C GLY A 19 -8.49 7.01 -4.22
N VAL A 20 -8.68 5.69 -4.11
CA VAL A 20 -7.67 4.81 -3.50
C VAL A 20 -6.45 4.70 -4.42
N ALA A 21 -5.29 5.15 -3.92
CA ALA A 21 -4.04 5.14 -4.69
C ALA A 21 -3.26 3.82 -4.61
N GLY A 22 -3.55 2.99 -3.60
CA GLY A 22 -2.90 1.71 -3.32
C GLY A 22 -3.18 1.21 -1.90
N VAL A 23 -2.53 0.13 -1.51
CA VAL A 23 -2.68 -0.53 -0.21
C VAL A 23 -1.33 -0.65 0.50
N HIS A 24 -1.34 -0.63 1.83
CA HIS A 24 -0.17 -0.94 2.66
C HIS A 24 -0.44 -2.25 3.40
N ILE A 25 0.38 -3.26 3.13
CA ILE A 25 0.22 -4.61 3.69
C ILE A 25 1.17 -4.77 4.86
N MET A 26 0.64 -5.17 6.02
CA MET A 26 1.39 -5.50 7.22
C MET A 26 1.14 -6.96 7.58
N ALA A 27 2.19 -7.77 7.65
CA ALA A 27 2.10 -9.19 7.98
C ALA A 27 3.16 -9.56 9.02
N TYR A 28 2.88 -9.27 10.29
CA TYR A 28 3.81 -9.54 11.38
C TYR A 28 3.98 -11.05 11.61
N ARG A 29 5.21 -11.56 11.51
CA ARG A 29 5.57 -12.99 11.61
C ARG A 29 4.99 -13.89 10.52
N GLN A 30 4.50 -13.30 9.44
CA GLN A 30 3.95 -13.97 8.26
C GLN A 30 4.37 -13.22 6.98
N GLU A 31 5.56 -12.63 6.99
CA GLU A 31 6.08 -11.76 5.94
C GLU A 31 6.18 -12.50 4.59
N GLU A 32 6.38 -13.82 4.61
CA GLU A 32 6.39 -14.68 3.43
C GLU A 32 5.04 -14.69 2.68
N LEU A 33 3.92 -14.53 3.39
CA LEU A 33 2.60 -14.50 2.77
C LEU A 33 2.35 -13.21 1.98
N VAL A 34 3.11 -12.14 2.23
CA VAL A 34 2.95 -10.86 1.53
C VAL A 34 3.15 -11.04 0.04
N ALA A 35 4.15 -11.83 -0.37
CA ALA A 35 4.41 -12.09 -1.78
C ALA A 35 3.22 -12.77 -2.47
N GLU A 36 2.67 -13.81 -1.83
CA GLU A 36 1.49 -14.53 -2.32
C GLU A 36 0.25 -13.63 -2.38
N ILE A 37 0.02 -12.80 -1.36
CA ILE A 37 -1.11 -11.84 -1.35
C ILE A 37 -0.97 -10.85 -2.51
N VAL A 38 0.22 -10.32 -2.75
CA VAL A 38 0.48 -9.34 -3.82
C VAL A 38 0.22 -9.94 -5.20
N GLU A 39 0.63 -11.19 -5.41
CA GLU A 39 0.42 -11.93 -6.65
C GLU A 39 -1.06 -12.29 -6.85
N GLU A 40 -1.70 -12.89 -5.85
CA GLU A 40 -3.12 -13.30 -5.91
C GLU A 40 -4.07 -12.09 -6.01
N ALA A 41 -3.73 -10.96 -5.40
CA ALA A 41 -4.50 -9.73 -5.51
C ALA A 41 -4.28 -8.96 -6.82
N GLY A 42 -3.38 -9.44 -7.70
CA GLY A 42 -3.13 -8.82 -9.00
C GLY A 42 -2.59 -7.38 -8.89
N LEU A 43 -1.74 -7.13 -7.88
CA LEU A 43 -1.11 -5.82 -7.66
C LEU A 43 0.14 -5.60 -8.53
N LEU A 44 0.56 -6.63 -9.27
CA LEU A 44 1.69 -6.61 -10.21
C LEU A 44 1.21 -6.72 -11.67
N PRO A 45 1.89 -6.08 -12.64
CA PRO A 45 2.98 -5.12 -12.45
C PRO A 45 2.46 -3.80 -11.85
N ARG A 46 3.31 -3.13 -11.06
CA ARG A 46 2.95 -1.84 -10.48
C ARG A 46 2.73 -0.81 -11.60
N PRO A 47 1.58 -0.12 -11.65
CA PRO A 47 1.33 0.87 -12.68
C PRO A 47 2.32 2.03 -12.56
N PHE A 48 2.98 2.35 -13.68
CA PHE A 48 3.81 3.55 -13.79
C PHE A 48 2.89 4.76 -14.00
N ARG A 49 2.78 5.62 -12.98
CA ARG A 49 2.05 6.89 -13.08
C ARG A 49 2.97 7.95 -13.69
N ALA A 50 2.93 8.10 -15.01
CA ALA A 50 3.69 9.12 -15.74
C ALA A 50 3.10 10.53 -15.57
N ASP A 51 1.81 10.59 -15.26
CA ASP A 51 0.92 11.76 -15.26
C ASP A 51 0.76 12.41 -13.88
N THR A 52 1.08 11.67 -12.81
CA THR A 52 1.15 12.21 -11.46
C THR A 52 2.62 12.39 -11.09
N PRO A 53 3.18 13.63 -11.13
CA PRO A 53 4.46 13.87 -10.49
C PRO A 53 4.34 13.30 -9.08
N HIS A 54 5.30 12.49 -8.63
CA HIS A 54 5.36 12.15 -7.21
C HIS A 54 5.33 13.51 -6.52
N PRO A 55 4.26 13.85 -5.76
CA PRO A 55 4.22 15.15 -5.09
C PRO A 55 5.54 15.19 -4.35
N ALA A 56 6.29 16.28 -4.49
CA ALA A 56 7.50 16.48 -3.72
C ALA A 56 7.05 16.25 -2.28
N ARG A 57 7.27 15.04 -1.76
CA ARG A 57 6.87 14.67 -0.42
C ARG A 57 7.91 15.41 0.37
N GLU A 58 7.60 16.66 0.70
CA GLU A 58 8.33 17.40 1.69
C GLU A 58 8.23 16.51 2.91
N ARG A 59 9.32 15.78 3.16
CA ARG A 59 9.35 14.83 4.26
C ARG A 59 9.27 15.68 5.50
N HIS A 60 8.06 15.91 6.01
CA HIS A 60 7.84 16.47 7.33
C HIS A 60 8.21 15.38 8.34
N VAL A 61 9.50 15.06 8.38
CA VAL A 61 10.09 14.36 9.52
C VAL A 61 10.17 15.43 10.59
N HIS A 62 9.21 15.44 11.51
CA HIS A 62 9.35 16.25 12.72
C HIS A 62 10.58 15.73 13.46
N ARG A 63 11.71 16.44 13.33
CA ARG A 63 12.92 16.15 14.09
C ARG A 63 12.70 16.71 15.51
N PRO A 64 12.93 15.95 16.59
CA PRO A 64 12.80 16.46 17.94
C PRO A 64 13.67 17.72 18.10
N GLY A 65 13.05 18.88 18.35
CA GLY A 65 13.72 20.17 18.50
C GLY A 65 13.44 21.22 17.43
N GLU A 66 12.70 20.92 16.36
CA GLU A 66 12.25 21.96 15.41
C GLU A 66 10.93 22.62 15.89
N PRO A 67 10.80 23.95 15.81
CA PRO A 67 9.56 24.62 16.18
C PRO A 67 8.43 24.25 15.21
N ALA A 68 7.25 23.98 15.77
CA ALA A 68 6.04 23.73 14.99
C ALA A 68 5.72 24.97 14.13
N ARG A 69 5.71 24.80 12.81
CA ARG A 69 5.19 25.78 11.86
C ARG A 69 3.70 25.57 11.65
#